data_AF-A0A1Q9JJ80-F1
#
_entry.id   AF-A0A1Q9JJ80-F1
#
_cell.length_a   1.000
_cell.length_b   1.000
_cell.length_c   1.000
_cell.angle_alpha   90.00
_cell.angle_beta   90.00
_cell.angle_gamma   90.00
#
_symmetry.space_group_name_H-M   'P 1'
#
loop_
_entity.id
_entity.type
_entity.pdbx_description
1 polymer ?
#
loop_
_entity_poly.entity_id
_entity_poly.type
_entity_poly.pdbx_seq_one_letter_code
_entity_poly.pdbx_strand_id
1 'polypeptide(L)'
;MKRTGAIACLAALMVMLAATFSFGASSFQVTNTYPKNGAKNTTKDNMCVKVYFNHAVGNKASRAANKDKFKITDSTGHSYPTLIYYNSKEPKYVLMLIDTNKVKTTGKGKNTIKDNTVYTATISGDFVDNDGNKLGKDVKISFRTMNQGRNTVIYMVMMFLMFGGMMVFSMRQQRKKSDENEKDEKEEPFNPYKEAKRTGKSVEEVLAKHEKEVARKNAAKEARARRDKELDEYYAREDDGCYHVKGPRPIAAAGCTYKTGRKALAEAKKEEEARKKAELKATNYGKNPKGKKKK
;
A
#
# COMPACT_ATOMS: atom_id res chain seq x y z
N MET A 1 7.61 -75.36 43.78
CA MET A 1 7.95 -74.28 42.82
C MET A 1 8.36 -73.05 43.62
N LYS A 2 9.64 -72.66 43.54
CA LYS A 2 10.25 -71.64 44.41
C LYS A 2 9.76 -70.25 44.00
N ARG A 3 9.55 -69.36 44.98
CA ARG A 3 8.88 -68.04 44.89
C ARG A 3 9.30 -67.17 43.69
N THR A 4 10.48 -67.40 43.12
CA THR A 4 11.00 -66.75 41.93
C THR A 4 10.15 -66.96 40.67
N GLY A 5 9.55 -68.15 40.47
CA GLY A 5 8.69 -68.41 39.32
C GLY A 5 7.36 -67.63 39.37
N ALA A 6 6.80 -67.46 40.57
CA ALA A 6 5.58 -66.68 40.78
C ALA A 6 5.82 -65.18 40.56
N ILE A 7 6.98 -64.66 40.99
CA ILE A 7 7.37 -63.25 40.78
C ILE A 7 7.59 -62.97 39.29
N ALA A 8 8.24 -63.89 38.55
CA ALA A 8 8.44 -63.75 37.12
C ALA A 8 7.12 -63.75 36.34
N CYS A 9 6.18 -64.64 36.70
CA CYS A 9 4.84 -64.63 36.13
C CYS A 9 4.09 -63.33 36.43
N LEU A 10 4.16 -62.82 37.66
CA LEU A 10 3.45 -61.60 38.05
C LEU A 10 4.03 -60.35 37.37
N ALA A 11 5.36 -60.30 37.20
CA ALA A 11 6.03 -59.25 36.43
C ALA A 11 5.64 -59.30 34.94
N ALA A 12 5.59 -60.50 34.34
CA ALA A 12 5.13 -60.67 32.96
C ALA A 12 3.66 -60.27 32.79
N LEU A 13 2.80 -60.57 33.77
CA LEU A 13 1.39 -60.21 33.76
C LEU A 13 1.19 -58.68 33.89
N MET A 14 1.99 -58.02 34.73
CA MET A 14 2.04 -56.56 34.82
C MET A 14 2.50 -55.91 33.51
N VAL A 15 3.51 -56.47 32.84
CA VAL A 15 4.01 -55.96 31.55
C VAL A 15 2.96 -56.19 30.45
N MET A 16 2.27 -57.33 30.43
CA MET A 16 1.19 -57.60 29.48
C MET A 16 -0.03 -56.68 29.71
N LEU A 17 -0.44 -56.45 30.97
CA LEU A 17 -1.51 -55.51 31.32
C LEU A 17 -1.15 -54.04 31.02
N ALA A 18 0.14 -53.68 31.09
CA ALA A 18 0.62 -52.36 30.68
C ALA A 18 0.69 -52.21 29.16
N ALA A 19 0.95 -53.31 28.42
CA ALA A 19 1.07 -53.31 26.96
C ALA A 19 -0.26 -53.36 26.21
N THR A 20 -1.38 -53.72 26.86
CA THR A 20 -2.71 -53.79 26.22
C THR A 20 -3.32 -52.44 25.84
N PHE A 21 -2.68 -51.30 26.17
CA PHE A 21 -3.20 -49.96 25.84
C PHE A 21 -2.69 -49.39 24.50
N SER A 22 -2.09 -50.20 23.63
CA SER A 22 -1.41 -49.69 22.42
C SER A 22 -1.92 -50.28 21.10
N PHE A 23 -3.22 -50.54 20.93
CA PHE A 23 -3.74 -50.94 19.61
C PHE A 23 -5.17 -50.43 19.35
N GLY A 24 -5.33 -49.60 18.30
CA GLY A 24 -6.55 -49.58 17.48
C GLY A 24 -7.34 -48.28 17.32
N ALA A 25 -7.17 -47.26 18.18
CA ALA A 25 -7.90 -46.01 18.02
C ALA A 25 -7.20 -45.07 17.02
N SER A 26 -7.96 -44.44 16.12
CA SER A 26 -7.44 -43.35 15.29
C SER A 26 -6.80 -42.31 16.20
N SER A 27 -5.51 -42.03 16.02
CA SER A 27 -4.75 -41.16 16.91
C SER A 27 -5.44 -39.80 17.03
N PHE A 28 -5.67 -39.33 18.25
CA PHE A 28 -6.27 -38.03 18.50
C PHE A 28 -5.41 -36.93 17.88
N GLN A 29 -6.03 -36.12 17.01
CA GLN A 29 -5.33 -35.12 16.21
C GLN A 29 -6.21 -33.91 15.90
N VAL A 30 -5.55 -32.76 15.69
CA VAL A 30 -6.17 -31.57 15.13
C VAL A 30 -6.38 -31.78 13.64
N THR A 31 -7.60 -31.64 13.16
CA THR A 31 -7.95 -31.79 11.74
C THR A 31 -7.88 -30.46 11.00
N ASN A 32 -8.27 -29.37 11.64
CA ASN A 32 -8.30 -28.05 11.02
C ASN A 32 -8.20 -26.93 12.06
N THR A 33 -7.72 -25.77 11.63
CA THR A 33 -7.63 -24.57 12.47
C THR A 33 -8.04 -23.33 11.68
N TYR A 34 -8.70 -22.40 12.37
CA TYR A 34 -8.87 -21.04 11.88
C TYR A 34 -8.43 -20.04 12.95
N PRO A 35 -7.45 -19.16 12.68
CA PRO A 35 -6.72 -19.03 11.42
C PRO A 35 -5.90 -20.27 11.04
N LYS A 36 -5.62 -20.43 9.74
CA LYS A 36 -4.66 -21.44 9.28
C LYS A 36 -3.25 -21.05 9.75
N ASN A 37 -2.38 -22.04 9.97
CA ASN A 37 -0.99 -21.76 10.29
C ASN A 37 -0.33 -20.92 9.18
N GLY A 38 0.36 -19.85 9.56
CA GLY A 38 0.95 -18.86 8.66
C GLY A 38 -0.03 -17.80 8.13
N ALA A 39 -1.27 -17.77 8.61
CA ALA A 39 -2.26 -16.77 8.15
C ALA A 39 -1.77 -15.33 8.40
N LYS A 40 -2.12 -14.44 7.47
CA LYS A 40 -1.83 -13.00 7.53
C LYS A 40 -3.13 -12.22 7.56
N ASN A 41 -3.06 -10.97 8.03
CA ASN A 41 -4.19 -10.04 8.07
C ASN A 41 -5.37 -10.52 8.94
N THR A 42 -5.10 -11.20 10.05
CA THR A 42 -6.13 -11.59 11.02
C THR A 42 -6.60 -10.37 11.83
N THR A 43 -7.90 -10.26 12.07
CA THR A 43 -8.47 -9.17 12.88
C THR A 43 -8.14 -9.36 14.37
N LYS A 44 -7.74 -8.29 15.05
CA LYS A 44 -7.41 -8.33 16.50
C LYS A 44 -8.63 -8.27 17.42
N ASP A 45 -9.75 -7.71 16.95
CA ASP A 45 -10.89 -7.34 17.81
C ASP A 45 -11.60 -8.56 18.42
N ASN A 46 -11.49 -9.72 17.78
CA ASN A 46 -11.98 -11.00 18.28
C ASN A 46 -10.91 -12.08 18.07
N MET A 47 -9.71 -11.84 18.60
CA MET A 47 -8.58 -12.76 18.44
C MET A 47 -8.91 -14.12 19.04
N CYS A 48 -9.33 -15.04 18.17
CA CYS A 48 -9.78 -16.36 18.51
C CYS A 48 -9.16 -17.39 17.55
N VAL A 49 -8.93 -18.59 18.08
CA VAL A 49 -8.44 -19.73 17.31
C VAL A 49 -9.46 -20.84 17.44
N LYS A 50 -10.12 -21.13 16.32
CA LYS A 50 -11.01 -22.27 16.15
C LYS A 50 -10.14 -23.49 15.90
N VAL A 51 -10.37 -24.55 16.66
CA VAL A 51 -9.65 -25.82 16.54
C VAL A 51 -10.67 -26.92 16.36
N TYR A 52 -10.49 -27.71 15.29
CA TYR A 52 -11.30 -28.88 14.99
C TYR A 52 -10.46 -30.12 15.22
N PHE A 53 -11.09 -31.14 15.80
CA PHE A 53 -10.46 -32.41 16.14
C PHE A 53 -11.15 -33.57 15.42
N ASN A 54 -10.49 -34.72 15.35
CA ASN A 54 -11.11 -35.95 14.87
C ASN A 54 -12.00 -36.63 15.93
N HIS A 55 -11.73 -36.39 17.22
CA HIS A 55 -12.50 -36.90 18.36
C HIS A 55 -13.24 -35.80 19.12
N ALA A 56 -14.25 -36.22 19.89
CA ALA A 56 -15.06 -35.33 20.72
C ALA A 56 -14.27 -34.87 21.95
N VAL A 57 -14.42 -33.60 22.32
CA VAL A 57 -13.77 -32.96 23.45
C VAL A 57 -14.77 -32.12 24.24
N GLY A 58 -14.47 -31.84 25.51
CA GLY A 58 -15.28 -30.95 26.33
C GLY A 58 -16.36 -31.61 27.18
N ASN A 59 -16.23 -32.89 27.54
CA ASN A 59 -16.94 -33.48 28.69
C ASN A 59 -16.34 -32.98 30.01
N LYS A 60 -16.96 -33.31 31.16
CA LYS A 60 -16.51 -32.83 32.49
C LYS A 60 -15.05 -33.18 32.79
N ALA A 61 -14.62 -34.39 32.42
CA ALA A 61 -13.26 -34.88 32.66
C ALA A 61 -12.21 -34.16 31.79
N SER A 62 -12.42 -34.13 30.47
CA SER A 62 -11.51 -33.45 29.53
C SER A 62 -11.44 -31.93 29.79
N ARG A 63 -12.57 -31.28 30.13
CA ARG A 63 -12.57 -29.87 30.54
C ARG A 63 -11.68 -29.62 31.74
N ALA A 64 -11.67 -30.52 32.72
CA ALA A 64 -10.82 -30.39 33.90
C ALA A 64 -9.34 -30.62 33.57
N ALA A 65 -9.03 -31.63 32.77
CA ALA A 65 -7.66 -31.95 32.35
C ALA A 65 -7.04 -30.87 31.44
N ASN A 66 -7.86 -30.18 30.64
CA ASN A 66 -7.39 -29.30 29.58
C ASN A 66 -7.32 -27.81 29.94
N LYS A 67 -7.64 -27.41 31.17
CA LYS A 67 -7.76 -25.99 31.57
C LYS A 67 -6.55 -25.13 31.19
N ASP A 68 -5.35 -25.67 31.36
CA ASP A 68 -4.08 -24.96 31.15
C ASP A 68 -3.27 -25.47 29.96
N LYS A 69 -3.90 -26.28 29.09
CA LYS A 69 -3.25 -26.94 27.94
C LYS A 69 -3.24 -26.06 26.67
N PHE A 70 -3.76 -24.84 26.76
CA PHE A 70 -3.76 -23.87 25.67
C PHE A 70 -3.14 -22.55 26.08
N LYS A 71 -2.32 -21.97 25.19
CA LYS A 71 -1.68 -20.67 25.40
C LYS A 71 -1.60 -19.89 24.10
N ILE A 72 -1.87 -18.60 24.15
CA ILE A 72 -1.58 -17.66 23.06
C ILE A 72 -0.43 -16.76 23.49
N THR A 73 0.61 -16.72 22.67
CA THR A 73 1.81 -15.91 22.92
C THR A 73 2.07 -14.98 21.74
N ASP A 74 2.73 -13.85 21.98
CA ASP A 74 3.27 -13.02 20.90
C ASP A 74 4.69 -13.45 20.51
N SER A 75 5.26 -12.77 19.52
CA SER A 75 6.64 -12.98 19.06
C SER A 75 7.71 -12.72 20.13
N THR A 76 7.38 -12.06 21.24
CA THR A 76 8.29 -11.83 22.37
C THR A 76 8.19 -12.91 23.45
N GLY A 77 7.25 -13.85 23.30
CA GLY A 77 6.95 -14.88 24.29
C GLY A 77 6.00 -14.41 25.39
N HIS A 78 5.42 -13.21 25.29
CA HIS A 78 4.43 -12.73 26.25
C HIS A 78 3.13 -13.53 26.12
N SER A 79 2.69 -14.14 27.21
CA SER A 79 1.48 -14.97 27.25
C SER A 79 0.24 -14.15 27.57
N TYR A 80 -0.83 -14.39 26.83
CA TYR A 80 -2.12 -13.73 27.02
C TYR A 80 -3.09 -14.63 27.80
N PRO A 81 -3.84 -14.07 28.77
CA PRO A 81 -4.96 -14.77 29.39
C PRO A 81 -5.92 -15.31 28.34
N THR A 82 -6.15 -16.63 28.35
CA THR A 82 -6.89 -17.35 27.31
C THR A 82 -8.03 -18.14 27.94
N LEU A 83 -9.19 -18.11 27.31
CA LEU A 83 -10.39 -18.87 27.63
C LEU A 83 -10.63 -19.93 26.57
N ILE A 84 -11.18 -21.07 27.00
CA ILE A 84 -11.48 -22.21 26.14
C ILE A 84 -12.97 -22.45 26.19
N TYR A 85 -13.64 -22.34 25.05
CA TYR A 85 -15.06 -22.61 24.92
C TYR A 85 -15.27 -23.91 24.15
N TYR A 86 -16.03 -24.80 24.76
CA TYR A 86 -16.45 -26.07 24.19
C TYR A 86 -17.89 -25.95 23.71
N ASN A 87 -18.16 -26.39 22.48
CA ASN A 87 -19.53 -26.36 21.94
C ASN A 87 -20.24 -27.68 22.26
N SER A 88 -21.40 -27.62 22.90
CA SER A 88 -22.20 -28.81 23.20
C SER A 88 -22.83 -29.43 21.96
N LYS A 89 -23.12 -28.63 20.92
CA LYS A 89 -23.70 -29.10 19.65
C LYS A 89 -22.64 -29.63 18.68
N GLU A 90 -21.42 -29.11 18.77
CA GLU A 90 -20.28 -29.54 17.95
C GLU A 90 -19.14 -30.01 18.87
N PRO A 91 -19.17 -31.26 19.36
CA PRO A 91 -18.24 -31.71 20.38
C PRO A 91 -16.81 -31.87 19.86
N LYS A 92 -16.59 -31.86 18.54
CA LYS A 92 -15.24 -31.93 17.92
C LYS A 92 -14.62 -30.54 17.70
N TYR A 93 -15.23 -29.50 18.25
CA TYR A 93 -14.85 -28.11 18.04
C TYR A 93 -14.56 -27.40 19.36
N VAL A 94 -13.47 -26.64 19.37
CA VAL A 94 -13.06 -25.78 20.48
C VAL A 94 -12.75 -24.39 19.95
N LEU A 95 -13.23 -23.38 20.67
CA LEU A 95 -12.86 -21.99 20.45
C LEU A 95 -11.92 -21.53 21.56
N MET A 96 -10.68 -21.25 21.18
CA MET A 96 -9.72 -20.57 22.02
C MET A 96 -9.88 -19.06 21.84
N LEU A 97 -10.04 -18.33 22.93
CA LEU A 97 -10.31 -16.89 22.89
C LEU A 97 -9.42 -16.17 23.90
N ILE A 98 -8.89 -15.01 23.56
CA ILE A 98 -8.22 -14.17 24.57
C ILE A 98 -9.27 -13.54 25.48
N ASP A 99 -9.02 -13.56 26.79
CA ASP A 99 -9.91 -12.97 27.79
C ASP A 99 -9.90 -11.44 27.67
N THR A 100 -10.88 -10.90 26.95
CA THR A 100 -11.04 -9.46 26.71
C THR A 100 -11.39 -8.66 27.96
N ASN A 101 -11.77 -9.32 29.07
CA ASN A 101 -11.93 -8.65 30.37
C ASN A 101 -10.57 -8.27 30.98
N LYS A 102 -9.50 -8.98 30.60
CA LYS A 102 -8.12 -8.79 31.12
C LYS A 102 -7.17 -8.20 30.09
N VAL A 103 -7.55 -8.20 28.82
CA VAL A 103 -6.73 -7.79 27.68
C VAL A 103 -7.47 -6.76 26.84
N LYS A 104 -6.82 -5.64 26.57
CA LYS A 104 -7.36 -4.57 25.73
C LYS A 104 -7.09 -4.84 24.25
N THR A 105 -8.07 -4.57 23.38
CA THR A 105 -7.90 -4.61 21.92
C THR A 105 -7.40 -3.28 21.35
N THR A 106 -7.56 -2.19 22.12
CA THR A 106 -7.19 -0.82 21.73
C THR A 106 -6.30 -0.16 22.78
N GLY A 107 -5.56 0.86 22.36
CA GLY A 107 -4.67 1.65 23.24
C GLY A 107 -3.25 1.12 23.34
N LYS A 108 -2.54 1.53 24.41
CA LYS A 108 -1.16 1.12 24.70
C LYS A 108 -1.11 0.47 26.08
N GLY A 109 -0.38 -0.62 26.21
CA GLY A 109 -0.24 -1.34 27.46
C GLY A 109 0.43 -2.70 27.30
N LYS A 110 0.83 -3.30 28.42
CA LYS A 110 1.45 -4.64 28.47
C LYS A 110 0.47 -5.73 28.03
N ASN A 111 -0.80 -5.62 28.43
CA ASN A 111 -1.88 -6.54 28.05
C ASN A 111 -2.77 -5.91 26.96
N THR A 112 -2.13 -5.42 25.90
CA THR A 112 -2.84 -4.94 24.71
C THR A 112 -2.47 -5.80 23.51
N ILE A 113 -3.47 -6.19 22.73
CA ILE A 113 -3.26 -6.88 21.45
C ILE A 113 -2.74 -5.87 20.43
N LYS A 114 -1.63 -6.19 19.78
CA LYS A 114 -0.92 -5.30 18.86
C LYS A 114 -1.27 -5.62 17.41
N ASP A 115 -1.32 -4.57 16.60
CA ASP A 115 -1.40 -4.70 15.15
C ASP A 115 -0.08 -5.21 14.58
N ASN A 116 -0.13 -5.77 13.37
CA ASN A 116 1.05 -6.26 12.63
C ASN A 116 1.99 -7.17 13.44
N THR A 117 1.44 -7.96 14.37
CA THR A 117 2.21 -8.79 15.30
C THR A 117 1.90 -10.25 15.04
N VAL A 118 2.93 -11.10 15.15
CA VAL A 118 2.77 -12.56 15.03
C VAL A 118 2.38 -13.10 16.39
N TYR A 119 1.29 -13.84 16.41
CA TYR A 119 0.80 -14.58 17.56
C TYR A 119 0.92 -16.08 17.28
N THR A 120 1.25 -16.83 18.32
CA THR A 120 1.32 -18.30 18.29
C THR A 120 0.36 -18.87 19.31
N ALA A 121 -0.66 -19.57 18.83
CA ALA A 121 -1.49 -20.43 19.66
C ALA A 121 -0.82 -21.80 19.80
N THR A 122 -0.61 -22.24 21.03
CA THR A 122 0.00 -23.52 21.38
C THR A 122 -1.04 -24.39 22.06
N ILE A 123 -1.21 -25.59 21.54
CA ILE A 123 -2.00 -26.67 22.12
C ILE A 123 -0.99 -27.71 22.62
N SER A 124 -1.03 -28.05 23.90
CA SER A 124 -0.13 -29.05 24.46
C SER A 124 -0.42 -30.45 23.92
N GLY A 125 0.61 -31.26 23.72
CA GLY A 125 0.48 -32.69 23.41
C GLY A 125 -0.25 -33.49 24.49
N ASP A 126 -0.29 -32.99 25.72
CA ASP A 126 -1.09 -33.57 26.80
C ASP A 126 -2.58 -33.22 26.73
N PHE A 127 -3.03 -32.46 25.72
CA PHE A 127 -4.44 -32.20 25.52
C PHE A 127 -5.18 -33.52 25.31
N VAL A 128 -6.24 -33.76 26.08
CA VAL A 128 -7.01 -35.01 26.07
C VAL A 128 -8.38 -34.84 25.43
N ASP A 129 -8.85 -35.86 24.73
CA ASP A 129 -10.23 -35.95 24.28
C ASP A 129 -11.17 -36.45 25.39
N ASN A 130 -12.44 -36.67 25.04
CA ASN A 130 -13.45 -37.18 25.97
C ASN A 130 -13.20 -38.61 26.44
N ASP A 131 -12.47 -39.40 25.65
CA ASP A 131 -12.17 -40.81 25.89
C ASP A 131 -10.82 -40.99 26.61
N GLY A 132 -10.07 -39.89 26.81
CA GLY A 132 -8.79 -39.86 27.52
C GLY A 132 -7.57 -39.99 26.59
N ASN A 133 -7.74 -39.99 25.27
CA ASN A 133 -6.63 -40.04 24.33
C ASN A 133 -5.90 -38.70 24.30
N LYS A 134 -4.57 -38.75 24.35
CA LYS A 134 -3.71 -37.56 24.26
C LYS A 134 -3.39 -37.20 22.81
N LEU A 135 -3.21 -35.90 22.57
CA LEU A 135 -2.76 -35.37 21.28
C LEU A 135 -1.32 -35.83 20.93
N GLY A 136 -0.52 -36.13 21.95
CA GLY A 136 0.82 -36.71 21.85
C GLY A 136 1.93 -35.73 21.48
N LYS A 137 1.63 -34.65 20.75
CA LYS A 137 2.60 -33.61 20.37
C LYS A 137 2.00 -32.21 20.46
N ASP A 138 2.85 -31.24 20.80
CA ASP A 138 2.45 -29.84 20.82
C ASP A 138 2.11 -29.35 19.41
N VAL A 139 0.94 -28.73 19.25
CA VAL A 139 0.51 -28.10 18.00
C VAL A 139 0.66 -26.60 18.13
N LYS A 140 1.45 -26.00 17.22
CA LYS A 140 1.70 -24.55 17.18
C LYS A 140 1.07 -23.95 15.93
N ILE A 141 0.25 -22.93 16.11
CA ILE A 141 -0.47 -22.23 15.04
C ILE A 141 -0.06 -20.77 15.09
N SER A 142 0.73 -20.34 14.09
CA SER A 142 1.18 -18.96 13.97
C SER A 142 0.26 -18.16 13.05
N PHE A 143 -0.09 -16.94 13.43
CA PHE A 143 -0.87 -16.03 12.59
C PHE A 143 -0.49 -14.57 12.86
N ARG A 144 -0.59 -13.71 11.85
CA ARG A 144 -0.21 -12.29 11.92
C ARG A 144 -1.45 -11.40 11.92
N THR A 145 -1.56 -10.52 12.90
CA THR A 145 -2.62 -9.51 12.96
C THR A 145 -2.49 -8.49 11.83
N MET A 146 -3.62 -7.97 11.37
CA MET A 146 -3.67 -6.93 10.35
C MET A 146 -2.99 -5.64 10.83
N ASN A 147 -2.36 -4.92 9.90
CA ASN A 147 -1.84 -3.59 10.17
C ASN A 147 -2.95 -2.54 9.96
N GLN A 148 -3.80 -2.36 10.96
CA GLN A 148 -4.89 -1.37 10.89
C GLN A 148 -4.36 0.06 10.71
N GLY A 149 -3.30 0.44 11.43
CA GLY A 149 -2.70 1.78 11.31
C GLY A 149 -2.28 2.15 9.89
N ARG A 150 -1.62 1.24 9.16
CA ARG A 150 -1.25 1.49 7.75
C ARG A 150 -2.48 1.62 6.85
N ASN A 151 -3.49 0.77 7.04
CA ASN A 151 -4.72 0.85 6.26
C ASN A 151 -5.46 2.17 6.51
N THR A 152 -5.57 2.60 7.77
CA THR A 152 -6.18 3.89 8.13
C THR A 152 -5.40 5.06 7.52
N VAL A 153 -4.07 5.04 7.54
CA VAL A 153 -3.26 6.09 6.89
C VAL A 153 -3.50 6.13 5.40
N ILE A 154 -3.57 4.98 4.72
CA ILE A 154 -3.85 4.94 3.27
C ILE A 154 -5.21 5.57 2.96
N TYR A 155 -6.26 5.20 3.71
CA TYR A 155 -7.58 5.81 3.54
C TYR A 155 -7.58 7.32 3.85
N MET A 156 -6.83 7.75 4.87
CA MET A 156 -6.71 9.16 5.22
C MET A 156 -5.99 9.96 4.14
N VAL A 157 -4.94 9.41 3.52
CA VAL A 157 -4.25 10.03 2.39
C VAL A 157 -5.16 10.12 1.17
N MET A 158 -5.90 9.06 0.83
CA MET A 158 -6.85 9.08 -0.28
C MET A 158 -7.97 10.11 -0.05
N MET A 159 -8.50 10.18 1.18
CA MET A 159 -9.48 11.19 1.58
C MET A 159 -8.89 12.60 1.47
N PHE A 160 -7.64 12.82 1.91
CA PHE A 160 -6.98 14.12 1.80
C PHE A 160 -6.73 14.53 0.34
N LEU A 161 -6.39 13.59 -0.54
CA LEU A 161 -6.26 13.85 -1.98
C LEU A 161 -7.59 14.21 -2.62
N MET A 162 -8.68 13.51 -2.29
CA MET A 162 -10.03 13.83 -2.78
C MET A 162 -10.51 15.20 -2.27
N PHE A 163 -10.45 15.45 -0.96
CA PHE A 163 -10.87 16.72 -0.37
C PHE A 163 -9.95 17.87 -0.78
N GLY A 164 -8.64 17.66 -0.83
CA GLY A 164 -7.67 18.64 -1.31
C GLY A 164 -7.88 18.97 -2.79
N GLY A 165 -8.11 17.96 -3.62
CA GLY A 165 -8.45 18.12 -5.04
C GLY A 165 -9.74 18.91 -5.23
N MET A 166 -10.81 18.57 -4.51
CA MET A 166 -12.07 19.31 -4.53
C MET A 166 -11.93 20.73 -3.99
N MET A 167 -11.14 20.95 -2.94
CA MET A 167 -10.91 22.28 -2.39
C MET A 167 -10.13 23.17 -3.37
N VAL A 168 -9.06 22.65 -3.99
CA VAL A 168 -8.29 23.39 -5.02
C VAL A 168 -9.13 23.63 -6.27
N PHE A 169 -9.91 22.66 -6.70
CA PHE A 169 -10.83 22.80 -7.83
C PHE A 169 -11.92 23.82 -7.53
N SER A 170 -12.54 23.76 -6.35
CA SER A 170 -13.55 24.71 -5.88
C SER A 170 -12.98 26.13 -5.74
N MET A 171 -11.79 26.29 -5.16
CA MET A 171 -11.09 27.58 -5.11
C MET A 171 -10.79 28.13 -6.50
N ARG A 172 -10.33 27.30 -7.44
CA ARG A 172 -10.13 27.70 -8.84
C ARG A 172 -11.45 28.05 -9.53
N GLN A 173 -12.53 27.35 -9.21
CA GLN A 173 -13.85 27.59 -9.80
C GLN A 173 -14.51 28.85 -9.21
N GLN A 174 -14.32 29.13 -7.92
CA GLN A 174 -14.69 30.41 -7.30
C GLN A 174 -13.84 31.57 -7.84
N ARG A 175 -12.53 31.38 -8.02
CA ARG A 175 -11.65 32.38 -8.67
C ARG A 175 -12.06 32.63 -10.12
N LYS A 176 -12.46 31.59 -10.86
CA LYS A 176 -13.00 31.75 -12.22
C LYS A 176 -14.35 32.47 -12.21
N LYS A 177 -15.26 32.13 -11.30
CA LYS A 177 -16.53 32.86 -11.12
C LYS A 177 -16.33 34.31 -10.66
N SER A 178 -15.32 34.59 -9.83
CA SER A 178 -14.99 35.96 -9.43
C SER A 178 -14.33 36.74 -10.57
N ASP A 179 -13.41 36.13 -11.33
CA ASP A 179 -12.79 36.75 -12.52
C ASP A 179 -13.81 36.93 -13.66
N GLU A 180 -14.86 36.10 -13.73
CA GLU A 180 -15.96 36.22 -14.70
C GLU A 180 -16.93 37.33 -14.29
N ASN A 181 -17.24 37.46 -12.99
CA ASN A 181 -17.98 38.60 -12.45
C ASN A 181 -17.19 39.93 -12.51
N GLU A 182 -15.85 39.92 -12.31
CA GLU A 182 -14.99 41.11 -12.46
C GLU A 182 -14.81 41.53 -13.93
N LYS A 183 -14.94 40.62 -14.90
CA LYS A 183 -14.89 40.98 -16.34
C LYS A 183 -16.17 41.64 -16.84
N ASP A 184 -17.30 41.47 -16.15
CA ASP A 184 -18.56 42.15 -16.45
C ASP A 184 -18.63 43.56 -15.85
N GLU A 185 -17.84 43.87 -14.82
CA GLU A 185 -17.51 45.24 -14.44
C GLU A 185 -16.49 45.82 -15.43
N LYS A 186 -16.98 46.29 -16.58
CA LYS A 186 -16.20 47.01 -17.58
C LYS A 186 -15.33 48.07 -16.89
N GLU A 187 -14.01 47.89 -16.88
CA GLU A 187 -13.07 48.97 -16.59
C GLU A 187 -13.46 50.16 -17.48
N GLU A 188 -13.79 51.30 -16.87
CA GLU A 188 -14.13 52.50 -17.61
C GLU A 188 -12.97 52.83 -18.57
N PRO A 189 -13.23 53.04 -19.88
CA PRO A 189 -12.18 53.33 -20.84
C PRO A 189 -11.35 54.52 -20.36
N PHE A 190 -10.02 54.32 -20.23
CA PHE A 190 -9.08 55.35 -19.81
C PHE A 190 -9.29 56.63 -20.63
N ASN A 191 -9.73 57.70 -19.96
CA ASN A 191 -9.96 59.00 -20.60
C ASN A 191 -8.85 59.98 -20.16
N PRO A 192 -7.83 60.22 -21.01
CA PRO A 192 -6.63 60.98 -20.65
C PRO A 192 -6.92 62.40 -20.15
N TYR A 193 -7.97 63.04 -20.70
CA TYR A 193 -8.33 64.42 -20.38
C TYR A 193 -9.05 64.54 -19.02
N LYS A 194 -9.84 63.54 -18.62
CA LYS A 194 -10.46 63.51 -17.29
C LYS A 194 -9.42 63.26 -16.21
N GLU A 195 -8.47 62.36 -16.47
CA GLU A 195 -7.40 62.06 -15.52
C GLU A 195 -6.39 63.20 -15.37
N ALA A 196 -6.03 63.88 -16.46
CA ALA A 196 -5.22 65.09 -16.43
C ALA A 196 -5.87 66.21 -15.60
N LYS A 197 -7.18 66.44 -15.77
CA LYS A 197 -7.93 67.44 -14.99
C LYS A 197 -8.07 67.07 -13.51
N ARG A 198 -8.20 65.78 -13.19
CA ARG A 198 -8.29 65.27 -11.80
C ARG A 198 -6.95 65.28 -11.08
N THR A 199 -5.85 65.05 -11.80
CA THR A 199 -4.49 64.90 -11.22
C THR A 199 -3.64 66.16 -11.34
N GLY A 200 -4.09 67.17 -12.10
CA GLY A 200 -3.37 68.44 -12.31
C GLY A 200 -2.12 68.32 -13.19
N LYS A 201 -1.95 67.20 -13.91
CA LYS A 201 -0.78 66.87 -14.73
C LYS A 201 -1.08 67.00 -16.21
N SER A 202 -0.04 67.18 -17.04
CA SER A 202 -0.23 67.24 -18.49
C SER A 202 -0.72 65.91 -19.04
N VAL A 203 -1.51 65.97 -20.11
CA VAL A 203 -2.10 64.80 -20.77
C VAL A 203 -1.03 63.81 -21.23
N GLU A 204 0.13 64.30 -21.64
CA GLU A 204 1.27 63.47 -22.08
C GLU A 204 1.89 62.66 -20.94
N GLU A 205 2.00 63.23 -19.73
CA GLU A 205 2.56 62.51 -18.57
C GLU A 205 1.61 61.39 -18.09
N VAL A 206 0.30 61.62 -18.21
CA VAL A 206 -0.77 60.68 -17.88
C VAL A 206 -0.78 59.51 -18.88
N LEU A 207 -0.61 59.79 -20.17
CA LEU A 207 -0.47 58.77 -21.21
C LEU A 207 0.80 57.93 -21.03
N ALA A 208 1.95 58.55 -20.80
CA ALA A 208 3.21 57.82 -20.63
C ALA A 208 3.23 56.92 -19.38
N LYS A 209 2.52 57.31 -18.31
CA LYS A 209 2.36 56.47 -17.11
C LYS A 209 1.41 55.31 -17.36
N HIS A 210 0.29 55.55 -18.03
CA HIS A 210 -0.66 54.50 -18.39
C HIS A 210 -0.04 53.48 -19.34
N GLU A 211 0.72 53.91 -20.36
CA GLU A 211 1.45 53.01 -21.27
C GLU A 211 2.48 52.14 -20.54
N LYS A 212 3.25 52.71 -19.60
CA LYS A 212 4.18 51.94 -18.77
C LYS A 212 3.48 50.92 -17.88
N GLU A 213 2.31 51.27 -17.34
CA GLU A 213 1.53 50.35 -16.50
C GLU A 213 0.91 49.21 -17.33
N VAL A 214 0.36 49.54 -18.51
CA VAL A 214 -0.17 48.55 -19.46
C VAL A 214 0.94 47.61 -19.93
N ALA A 215 2.13 48.13 -20.26
CA ALA A 215 3.27 47.32 -20.64
C ALA A 215 3.70 46.36 -19.52
N ARG A 216 3.75 46.83 -18.26
CA ARG A 216 4.05 45.99 -17.10
C ARG A 216 2.98 44.91 -16.87
N LYS A 217 1.69 45.25 -16.99
CA LYS A 217 0.58 44.29 -16.87
C LYS A 217 0.64 43.23 -17.97
N ASN A 218 0.93 43.61 -19.20
CA ASN A 218 1.07 42.68 -20.32
C ASN A 218 2.27 41.75 -20.15
N ALA A 219 3.44 42.28 -19.74
CA ALA A 219 4.61 41.46 -19.43
C ALA A 219 4.35 40.46 -18.30
N ALA A 220 3.63 40.86 -17.25
CA ALA A 220 3.25 39.97 -16.16
C ALA A 220 2.27 38.87 -16.60
N LYS A 221 1.30 39.20 -17.47
CA LYS A 221 0.37 38.22 -18.08
C LYS A 221 1.11 37.20 -18.95
N GLU A 222 2.05 37.65 -19.79
CA GLU A 222 2.86 36.75 -20.62
C GLU A 222 3.77 35.84 -19.78
N ALA A 223 4.39 36.37 -18.72
CA ALA A 223 5.20 35.57 -17.81
C ALA A 223 4.38 34.50 -17.06
N ARG A 224 3.12 34.81 -16.71
CA ARG A 224 2.19 33.84 -16.12
C ARG A 224 1.77 32.78 -17.13
N ALA A 225 1.43 33.18 -18.36
CA ALA A 225 1.08 32.25 -19.43
C ALA A 225 2.23 31.29 -19.80
N ARG A 226 3.49 31.75 -19.72
CA ARG A 226 4.67 30.88 -19.90
C ARG A 226 4.80 29.85 -18.78
N ARG A 227 4.63 30.25 -17.51
CA ARG A 227 4.67 29.32 -16.37
C ARG A 227 3.55 28.28 -16.41
N ASP A 228 2.34 28.69 -16.81
CA ASP A 228 1.21 27.76 -16.92
C ASP A 228 1.45 26.72 -18.03
N LYS A 229 2.02 27.13 -19.19
CA LYS A 229 2.43 26.18 -20.25
C LYS A 229 3.53 25.22 -19.80
N GLU A 230 4.50 25.68 -19.02
CA GLU A 230 5.57 24.83 -18.48
C GLU A 230 5.03 23.79 -17.48
N LEU A 231 4.05 24.17 -16.66
CA LEU A 231 3.32 23.27 -15.76
C LEU A 231 2.48 22.25 -16.53
N ASP A 232 1.76 22.67 -17.56
CA ASP A 232 0.95 21.75 -18.38
C ASP A 232 1.84 20.73 -19.11
N GLU A 233 2.99 21.15 -19.63
CA GLU A 233 4.00 20.22 -20.18
C GLU A 233 4.59 19.26 -19.14
N TYR A 234 4.71 19.69 -17.88
CA TYR A 234 5.18 18.84 -16.79
C TYR A 234 4.17 17.73 -16.48
N TYR A 235 2.88 18.07 -16.34
CA TYR A 235 1.83 17.09 -16.03
C TYR A 235 1.50 16.17 -17.21
N ALA A 236 1.61 16.65 -18.45
CA ALA A 236 1.40 15.80 -19.64
C ALA A 236 2.48 14.71 -19.83
N ARG A 237 3.65 14.83 -19.17
CA ARG A 237 4.73 13.82 -19.26
C ARG A 237 4.63 12.70 -18.24
N GLU A 238 3.79 12.80 -17.21
CA GLU A 238 3.68 11.77 -16.16
C GLU A 238 2.65 10.67 -16.48
N ASP A 239 1.89 10.77 -17.58
CA ASP A 239 0.68 9.93 -17.82
C ASP A 239 0.78 8.94 -19.01
N ASP A 240 1.98 8.59 -19.48
CA ASP A 240 2.15 7.64 -20.59
C ASP A 240 2.75 6.27 -20.19
N GLY A 241 2.96 6.04 -18.89
CA GLY A 241 3.49 4.79 -18.35
C GLY A 241 4.92 4.45 -18.80
N CYS A 242 5.63 5.36 -19.47
CA CYS A 242 6.99 5.17 -19.95
C CYS A 242 8.01 5.96 -19.13
N TYR A 243 9.12 5.32 -18.77
CA TYR A 243 10.25 6.00 -18.14
C TYR A 243 10.97 6.86 -19.17
N HIS A 244 10.75 8.17 -19.11
CA HIS A 244 11.44 9.12 -19.96
C HIS A 244 12.84 9.45 -19.43
N VAL A 245 13.83 9.33 -20.30
CA VAL A 245 15.18 9.84 -20.04
C VAL A 245 15.25 11.32 -20.45
N LYS A 246 16.00 12.14 -19.70
CA LYS A 246 16.20 13.58 -19.98
C LYS A 246 16.76 13.87 -21.39
N GLY A 247 17.31 12.87 -22.07
CA GLY A 247 17.82 12.96 -23.42
C GLY A 247 18.58 11.70 -23.81
N PRO A 248 18.93 11.54 -25.10
CA PRO A 248 19.73 10.42 -25.57
C PRO A 248 21.10 10.43 -24.87
N ARG A 249 21.42 9.34 -24.16
CA ARG A 249 22.74 9.16 -23.53
C ARG A 249 23.61 8.25 -24.38
N PRO A 250 24.87 8.63 -24.67
CA PRO A 250 25.78 7.77 -25.41
C PRO A 250 26.14 6.54 -24.57
N ILE A 251 26.34 5.40 -25.23
CA ILE A 251 26.69 4.11 -24.60
C ILE A 251 28.01 4.21 -23.79
N ALA A 252 28.89 5.15 -24.16
CA ALA A 252 30.10 5.47 -23.41
C ALA A 252 29.81 5.99 -21.98
N ALA A 253 28.68 6.66 -21.75
CA ALA A 253 28.29 7.14 -20.43
C ALA A 253 27.89 6.01 -19.47
N ALA A 254 27.62 4.81 -19.99
CA ALA A 254 27.38 3.59 -19.22
C ALA A 254 28.64 2.72 -19.06
N GLY A 255 29.82 3.27 -19.35
CA GLY A 255 31.12 2.58 -19.16
C GLY A 255 31.50 1.59 -20.26
N CYS A 256 30.73 1.50 -21.34
CA CYS A 256 31.02 0.59 -22.43
C CYS A 256 32.01 1.22 -23.44
N THR A 257 33.13 0.53 -23.65
CA THR A 257 34.24 0.96 -24.52
C THR A 257 34.11 0.48 -25.97
N TYR A 258 33.02 -0.22 -26.31
CA TYR A 258 32.83 -0.83 -27.62
C TYR A 258 32.54 0.22 -28.71
N LYS A 259 33.47 0.37 -29.67
CA LYS A 259 33.35 1.28 -30.82
C LYS A 259 32.66 0.57 -31.99
N THR A 260 31.38 0.85 -32.20
CA THR A 260 30.55 0.16 -33.20
C THR A 260 30.71 0.64 -34.64
N GLY A 261 31.62 1.57 -34.95
CA GLY A 261 31.81 2.16 -36.29
C GLY A 261 30.62 2.98 -36.84
N ARG A 262 29.43 2.86 -36.24
CA ARG A 262 28.17 3.51 -36.65
C ARG A 262 28.24 5.04 -36.62
N LYS A 263 29.08 5.63 -35.76
CA LYS A 263 29.28 7.09 -35.72
C LYS A 263 29.90 7.62 -37.01
N ALA A 264 30.92 6.93 -37.54
CA ALA A 264 31.56 7.30 -38.80
C ALA A 264 30.59 7.16 -39.99
N LEU A 265 29.76 6.11 -40.00
CA LEU A 265 28.72 5.93 -41.01
C LEU A 265 27.62 6.99 -40.95
N ALA A 266 27.21 7.42 -39.75
CA ALA A 266 26.21 8.46 -39.57
C ALA A 266 26.73 9.84 -39.98
N GLU A 267 28.00 10.13 -39.70
CA GLU A 267 28.67 11.37 -40.08
C GLU A 267 28.86 11.47 -41.60
N ALA A 268 29.30 10.37 -42.24
CA ALA A 268 29.39 10.28 -43.70
C ALA A 268 28.03 10.46 -44.39
N LYS A 269 26.96 9.86 -43.85
CA LYS A 269 25.60 10.07 -44.39
C LYS A 269 25.13 11.52 -44.24
N LYS A 270 25.46 12.17 -43.13
CA LYS A 270 25.08 13.56 -42.87
C LYS A 270 25.83 14.52 -43.80
N GLU A 271 27.09 14.24 -44.10
CA GLU A 271 27.88 14.98 -45.08
C GLU A 271 27.36 14.78 -46.51
N GLU A 272 26.98 13.55 -46.88
CA GLU A 272 26.38 13.27 -48.19
C GLU A 272 25.03 13.98 -48.37
N GLU A 273 24.20 13.98 -47.33
CA GLU A 273 22.90 14.65 -47.33
C GLU A 273 23.06 16.18 -47.34
N ALA A 274 24.05 16.72 -46.64
CA ALA A 274 24.41 18.13 -46.70
C ALA A 274 24.93 18.52 -48.09
N ARG A 275 25.75 17.68 -48.73
CA ARG A 275 26.19 17.88 -50.11
C ARG A 275 25.02 17.85 -51.09
N LYS A 276 24.13 16.87 -51.01
CA LYS A 276 22.91 16.80 -51.83
C LYS A 276 22.01 18.01 -51.63
N LYS A 277 21.87 18.49 -50.38
CA LYS A 277 21.08 19.69 -50.07
C LYS A 277 21.74 20.98 -50.58
N ALA A 278 23.06 21.05 -50.60
CA ALA A 278 23.80 22.17 -51.20
C ALA A 278 23.69 22.15 -52.72
N GLU A 279 23.79 20.97 -53.34
CA GLU A 279 23.60 20.77 -54.78
C GLU A 279 22.17 21.14 -55.21
N LEU A 280 21.15 20.68 -54.48
CA LEU A 280 19.74 21.06 -54.69
C LEU A 280 19.46 22.55 -54.50
N LYS A 281 20.27 23.26 -53.70
CA LYS A 281 20.20 24.73 -53.56
C LYS A 281 20.93 25.46 -54.69
N ALA A 282 21.98 24.86 -55.26
CA ALA A 282 22.76 25.41 -56.36
C ALA A 282 22.07 25.21 -57.70
N THR A 283 21.47 24.05 -57.92
CA THR A 283 20.52 23.83 -59.02
C THR A 283 19.25 24.59 -58.67
N ASN A 284 18.87 25.59 -59.46
CA ASN A 284 17.76 26.51 -59.21
C ASN A 284 16.35 25.84 -59.28
N TYR A 285 16.25 24.54 -58.97
CA TYR A 285 15.06 23.69 -59.08
C TYR A 285 13.97 23.99 -58.03
N GLY A 286 14.17 24.99 -57.17
CA GLY A 286 13.21 25.40 -56.13
C GLY A 286 12.65 26.82 -56.28
N LYS A 287 12.98 27.58 -57.34
CA LYS A 287 12.39 28.91 -57.56
C LYS A 287 11.16 28.79 -58.45
N ASN A 288 10.00 28.54 -57.85
CA ASN A 288 8.73 28.74 -58.55
C ASN A 288 8.64 30.21 -59.02
N PRO A 289 8.34 30.49 -60.29
CA PRO A 289 8.31 31.84 -60.83
C PRO A 289 7.18 32.64 -60.17
N LYS A 290 7.51 33.80 -59.59
CA LYS A 290 6.54 34.70 -58.95
C LYS A 290 5.47 35.12 -59.97
N GLY A 291 4.24 34.66 -59.76
CA GLY A 291 3.06 35.04 -60.52
C GLY A 291 2.81 36.56 -60.46
N LYS A 292 2.67 37.15 -61.64
CA LYS A 292 2.38 38.58 -61.89
C LYS A 292 1.08 39.01 -61.20
N LYS A 293 1.10 40.15 -60.49
CA LYS A 293 -0.10 40.93 -60.14
C LYS A 293 -0.80 41.36 -61.43
N LYS A 294 -2.06 40.96 -61.62
CA LYS A 294 -2.94 41.60 -62.61
C LYS A 294 -3.67 42.77 -61.94
N LYS A 295 -3.63 43.91 -62.62
CA LYS A 295 -4.37 45.14 -62.36
C LYS A 295 -5.87 44.90 -62.47
#